data_AF-A0A354U905-F1
#
_entry.id   AF-A0A354U905-F1
#
_cell.length_a   1.000
_cell.length_b   1.000
_cell.length_c   1.000
_cell.angle_alpha   90.00
_cell.angle_beta   90.00
_cell.angle_gamma   90.00
#
_symmetry.space_group_name_H-M   'P 1'
#
loop_
_entity.id
_entity.type
_entity.pdbx_description
1 polymer ?
#
loop_
_entity_poly.entity_id
_entity_poly.type
_entity_poly.pdbx_seq_one_letter_code
_entity_poly.pdbx_strand_id
1 'polypeptide(L)'
;MSENRWKNYYTKLCSGAADAAAKIFADFARIREQVFLFRRALHDSTIPEASLQGAAANLAVLISPTCLRVEDGTLWGWEGVGPERGSCEGTCQHVWNYAQALPLLFPDLERTIRESQAKYGIDENGGWHFRLKLPLGIKAKTDWKRPCVDGSFGEIMKIYREWKISGDTVWLNSIWPLVKPAIEFAWSPKNPDRWDPERTGIISGRQHHTLDMELFGASGWL
;
A
#
# COMPACT_ATOMS: atom_id res chain seq x y z
N MET A 1 16.56 -2.43 -25.06
CA MET A 1 15.53 -2.39 -24.02
C MET A 1 16.19 -2.85 -22.74
N SER A 2 16.30 -2.00 -21.72
CA SER A 2 16.78 -2.47 -20.41
C SER A 2 15.81 -3.54 -19.92
N GLU A 3 16.34 -4.72 -19.61
CA GLU A 3 15.55 -5.83 -19.07
C GLU A 3 14.73 -5.33 -17.88
N ASN A 4 13.44 -5.63 -17.85
CA ASN A 4 12.50 -5.14 -16.84
C ASN A 4 12.68 -5.89 -15.52
N ARG A 5 13.88 -5.78 -14.93
CA ARG A 5 14.35 -6.58 -13.80
C ARG A 5 14.40 -5.73 -12.55
N TRP A 6 13.75 -6.23 -11.52
CA TRP A 6 13.87 -5.77 -10.14
C TRP A 6 14.34 -6.95 -9.29
N LYS A 7 14.99 -6.66 -8.16
CA LYS A 7 15.45 -7.64 -7.19
C LYS A 7 14.73 -7.45 -5.86
N ASN A 8 14.74 -8.50 -5.05
CA ASN A 8 14.30 -8.41 -3.67
C ASN A 8 15.36 -7.74 -2.79
N TYR A 9 14.92 -7.02 -1.77
CA TYR A 9 15.78 -6.32 -0.81
C TYR A 9 16.82 -7.23 -0.14
N TYR A 10 16.46 -8.50 0.12
CA TYR A 10 17.37 -9.44 0.78
C TYR A 10 18.66 -9.69 -0.03
N THR A 11 18.69 -9.39 -1.34
CA THR A 11 19.93 -9.51 -2.13
C THR A 11 20.99 -8.49 -1.73
N LYS A 12 20.61 -7.41 -1.03
CA LYS A 12 21.55 -6.47 -0.39
C LYS A 12 22.00 -6.93 0.99
N LEU A 13 21.22 -7.79 1.63
CA LEU A 13 21.47 -8.26 2.99
C LEU A 13 22.34 -9.51 3.01
N CYS A 14 22.15 -10.41 2.05
CA CYS A 14 22.82 -11.71 2.01
C CYS A 14 23.35 -12.02 0.61
N SER A 15 24.55 -12.58 0.54
CA SER A 15 25.16 -13.02 -0.73
C SER A 15 24.59 -14.34 -1.26
N GLY A 16 23.90 -15.10 -0.41
CA GLY A 16 23.26 -16.36 -0.75
C GLY A 16 22.66 -17.05 0.48
N ALA A 17 22.11 -18.25 0.28
CA ALA A 17 21.43 -19.00 1.33
C ALA A 17 22.35 -19.37 2.52
N ALA A 18 23.62 -19.68 2.24
CA ALA A 18 24.60 -20.00 3.29
C ALA A 18 24.91 -18.79 4.19
N ASP A 19 25.09 -17.61 3.61
CA ASP A 19 25.31 -16.35 4.36
C ASP A 19 24.06 -15.97 5.17
N ALA A 20 22.87 -16.12 4.59
CA ALA A 20 21.62 -15.92 5.30
C ALA A 20 21.47 -16.86 6.51
N ALA A 21 21.79 -18.15 6.33
CA ALA A 21 21.76 -19.13 7.41
C ALA A 21 22.78 -18.78 8.51
N ALA A 22 24.02 -18.47 8.14
CA ALA A 22 25.07 -18.09 9.09
C ALA A 22 24.66 -16.89 9.96
N LYS A 23 24.08 -15.85 9.33
CA LYS A 23 23.56 -14.66 10.02
C LYS A 23 22.42 -14.99 11.00
N ILE A 24 21.44 -15.78 10.57
CA ILE A 24 20.31 -16.16 11.44
C ILE A 24 20.78 -17.02 12.61
N PHE A 25 21.65 -18.00 12.37
CA PHE A 25 22.10 -18.92 13.43
C PHE A 25 23.03 -18.26 14.44
N ALA A 26 23.84 -17.27 14.03
CA ALA A 26 24.64 -16.47 14.95
C ALA A 26 23.77 -15.72 15.99
N ASP A 27 22.57 -15.30 15.59
CA ASP A 27 21.64 -14.51 16.41
C ASP A 27 20.40 -15.29 16.90
N PHE A 28 20.36 -16.62 16.70
CA PHE A 28 19.13 -17.40 16.80
C PHE A 28 18.45 -17.28 18.17
N ALA A 29 19.22 -17.32 19.25
CA ALA A 29 18.67 -17.22 20.61
C ALA A 29 17.93 -15.89 20.82
N ARG A 30 18.54 -14.77 20.39
CA ARG A 30 17.95 -13.43 20.45
C ARG A 30 16.71 -13.31 19.57
N ILE A 31 16.79 -13.76 18.32
CA ILE A 31 15.65 -13.72 17.38
C ILE A 31 14.47 -14.52 17.93
N ARG A 32 14.73 -15.74 18.43
CA ARG A 32 13.72 -16.60 19.03
C ARG A 32 13.08 -15.91 20.24
N GLU A 33 13.87 -15.34 21.14
CA GLU A 33 13.34 -14.62 22.30
C GLU A 33 12.38 -13.50 21.88
N GLN A 34 12.76 -12.67 20.89
CA GLN A 34 11.93 -11.59 20.39
C GLN A 34 10.64 -12.07 19.74
N VAL A 35 10.68 -13.14 18.94
CA VAL A 35 9.48 -13.75 18.33
C VAL A 35 8.52 -14.27 19.41
N PHE A 36 9.04 -14.94 20.43
CA PHE A 36 8.21 -15.44 21.53
C PHE A 36 7.68 -14.32 22.42
N LEU A 37 8.43 -13.22 22.59
CA LEU A 37 7.94 -12.03 23.28
C LEU A 37 6.78 -11.40 22.52
N PHE A 38 6.91 -11.19 21.20
CA PHE A 38 5.81 -10.69 20.36
C PHE A 38 4.58 -11.59 20.46
N ARG A 39 4.76 -12.91 20.35
CA ARG A 39 3.67 -13.88 20.51
C ARG A 39 2.99 -13.75 21.87
N ARG A 40 3.75 -13.69 22.98
CA ARG A 40 3.15 -13.51 24.32
C ARG A 40 2.42 -12.18 24.42
N ALA A 41 3.00 -11.08 23.98
CA ALA A 41 2.38 -9.76 24.02
C ALA A 41 1.06 -9.70 23.22
N LEU A 42 0.98 -10.41 22.10
CA LEU A 42 -0.25 -10.52 21.31
C LEU A 42 -1.31 -11.38 22.03
N HIS A 43 -0.90 -12.51 22.63
CA HIS A 43 -1.82 -13.49 23.20
C HIS A 43 -2.19 -13.27 24.68
N ASP A 44 -1.41 -12.51 25.45
CA ASP A 44 -1.75 -12.03 26.80
C ASP A 44 -2.73 -10.84 26.71
N SER A 45 -3.82 -11.06 25.97
CA SER A 45 -4.88 -10.10 25.72
C SER A 45 -6.19 -10.63 26.29
N THR A 46 -7.09 -9.72 26.65
CA THR A 46 -8.46 -10.05 27.06
C THR A 46 -9.43 -10.16 25.87
N ILE A 47 -8.94 -10.05 24.64
CA ILE A 47 -9.73 -10.21 23.40
C ILE A 47 -10.20 -11.68 23.29
N PRO A 48 -11.45 -11.93 22.85
CA PRO A 48 -11.93 -13.28 22.61
C PRO A 48 -11.02 -14.07 21.65
N GLU A 49 -10.74 -15.34 21.99
CA GLU A 49 -9.79 -16.20 21.28
C GLU A 49 -10.01 -16.24 19.76
N ALA A 50 -11.27 -16.34 19.31
CA ALA A 50 -11.58 -16.38 17.88
C ALA A 50 -11.17 -15.10 17.14
N SER A 51 -11.39 -13.93 17.74
CA SER A 51 -10.98 -12.64 17.18
C SER A 51 -9.47 -12.49 17.16
N LEU A 52 -8.81 -12.95 18.23
CA LEU A 52 -7.35 -12.93 18.35
C LEU A 52 -6.68 -13.84 17.33
N GLN A 53 -7.17 -15.06 17.15
CA GLN A 53 -6.69 -15.99 16.12
C GLN A 53 -6.86 -15.40 14.72
N GLY A 54 -8.02 -14.80 14.43
CA GLY A 54 -8.25 -14.12 13.16
C GLY A 54 -7.25 -12.99 12.90
N ALA A 55 -6.98 -12.15 13.90
CA ALA A 55 -5.99 -11.07 13.78
C ALA A 55 -4.57 -11.61 13.60
N ALA A 56 -4.16 -12.59 14.41
CA ALA A 56 -2.83 -13.19 14.38
C ALA A 56 -2.56 -13.92 13.05
N ALA A 57 -3.52 -14.68 12.55
CA ALA A 57 -3.39 -15.44 11.30
C ALA A 57 -3.17 -14.51 10.10
N ASN A 58 -3.83 -13.34 10.07
CA ASN A 58 -3.66 -12.36 9.00
C ASN A 58 -2.24 -11.77 8.91
N LEU A 59 -1.45 -11.81 10.01
CA LEU A 59 -0.05 -11.37 9.97
C LEU A 59 0.83 -12.22 9.05
N ALA A 60 0.45 -13.49 8.82
CA ALA A 60 1.18 -14.38 7.91
C ALA A 60 1.23 -13.85 6.46
N VAL A 61 0.28 -13.00 6.07
CA VAL A 61 0.27 -12.35 4.75
C VAL A 61 1.49 -11.45 4.54
N LEU A 62 2.02 -10.83 5.61
CA LEU A 62 3.18 -9.93 5.52
C LEU A 62 4.48 -10.65 5.13
N ILE A 63 4.55 -11.97 5.37
CA ILE A 63 5.71 -12.81 5.04
C ILE A 63 5.43 -13.79 3.89
N SER A 64 4.27 -13.67 3.25
CA SER A 64 3.89 -14.49 2.10
C SER A 64 4.34 -13.83 0.79
N PRO A 65 4.28 -14.56 -0.35
CA PRO A 65 4.54 -13.99 -1.68
C PRO A 65 3.62 -12.83 -2.08
N THR A 66 2.54 -12.56 -1.33
CA THR A 66 1.70 -11.36 -1.53
C THR A 66 2.51 -10.08 -1.31
N CYS A 67 3.48 -10.09 -0.40
CA CYS A 67 4.32 -8.95 -0.09
C CYS A 67 5.73 -9.10 -0.69
N LEU A 68 6.29 -7.98 -1.13
CA LEU A 68 7.60 -7.84 -1.71
C LEU A 68 8.27 -6.64 -1.08
N ARG A 69 9.55 -6.79 -0.69
CA ARG A 69 10.41 -5.64 -0.45
C ARG A 69 11.39 -5.53 -1.61
N VAL A 70 11.24 -4.53 -2.46
CA VAL A 70 12.12 -4.37 -3.63
C VAL A 70 13.52 -3.88 -3.21
N GLU A 71 14.47 -3.92 -4.14
CA GLU A 71 15.89 -3.68 -3.90
C GLU A 71 16.19 -2.36 -3.18
N ASP A 72 15.44 -1.28 -3.39
CA ASP A 72 15.63 -0.01 -2.68
C ASP A 72 15.08 -0.01 -1.24
N GLY A 73 14.44 -1.09 -0.81
CA GLY A 73 13.85 -1.25 0.51
C GLY A 73 12.35 -0.93 0.56
N THR A 74 11.76 -0.46 -0.54
CA THR A 74 10.35 -0.13 -0.62
C THR A 74 9.49 -1.38 -0.55
N LEU A 75 8.39 -1.30 0.20
CA LEU A 75 7.34 -2.31 0.16
C LEU A 75 6.51 -2.17 -1.12
N TRP A 76 6.20 -3.31 -1.68
CA TRP A 76 5.24 -3.47 -2.75
C TRP A 76 4.43 -4.73 -2.47
N GLY A 77 3.20 -4.82 -2.96
CA GLY A 77 2.42 -6.05 -2.79
C GLY A 77 1.39 -6.30 -3.88
N TRP A 78 1.04 -7.57 -4.04
CA TRP A 78 -0.08 -8.01 -4.85
C TRP A 78 -1.39 -7.81 -4.09
N GLU A 79 -2.50 -7.84 -4.81
CA GLU A 79 -3.84 -7.94 -4.21
C GLU A 79 -4.07 -9.32 -3.58
N GLY A 80 -3.45 -10.34 -4.16
CA GLY A 80 -3.39 -11.72 -3.68
C GLY A 80 -2.46 -12.50 -4.58
N VAL A 81 -2.24 -13.77 -4.30
CA VAL A 81 -1.42 -14.65 -5.13
C VAL A 81 -2.15 -15.93 -5.44
N GLY A 82 -2.09 -16.36 -6.70
CA GLY A 82 -2.41 -17.72 -7.11
C GLY A 82 -1.16 -18.60 -7.11
N PRO A 83 -1.26 -19.85 -7.60
CA PRO A 83 -0.15 -20.80 -7.59
C PRO A 83 1.08 -20.33 -8.39
N GLU A 84 0.87 -19.56 -9.46
CA GLU A 84 1.92 -19.19 -10.41
C GLU A 84 2.08 -17.68 -10.62
N ARG A 85 1.09 -16.88 -10.21
CA ARG A 85 1.07 -15.43 -10.47
C ARG A 85 0.31 -14.65 -9.40
N GLY A 86 0.64 -13.37 -9.27
CA GLY A 86 -0.17 -12.43 -8.50
C GLY A 86 -1.55 -12.20 -9.11
N SER A 87 -2.52 -11.87 -8.25
CA SER A 87 -3.83 -11.40 -8.67
C SER A 87 -3.70 -9.97 -9.18
N CYS A 88 -3.81 -9.81 -10.50
CA CYS A 88 -3.68 -8.55 -11.24
C CYS A 88 -2.31 -7.86 -11.12
N GLU A 89 -1.94 -7.12 -12.15
CA GLU A 89 -0.66 -6.40 -12.16
C GLU A 89 -0.73 -5.13 -11.32
N GLY A 90 0.19 -4.97 -10.36
CA GLY A 90 0.36 -3.73 -9.60
C GLY A 90 -0.19 -3.79 -8.18
N THR A 91 0.39 -2.98 -7.28
CA THR A 91 -0.17 -2.81 -5.94
C THR A 91 -1.46 -2.02 -5.98
N CYS A 92 -2.52 -2.68 -5.54
CA CYS A 92 -3.89 -2.24 -5.63
C CYS A 92 -4.29 -1.33 -4.46
N GLN A 93 -4.37 -0.02 -4.69
CA GLN A 93 -4.59 0.96 -3.63
C GLN A 93 -5.86 0.72 -2.81
N HIS A 94 -6.98 0.43 -3.49
CA HIS A 94 -8.27 0.23 -2.82
C HIS A 94 -8.34 -1.07 -2.00
N VAL A 95 -7.62 -2.13 -2.39
CA VAL A 95 -7.51 -3.38 -1.60
C VAL A 95 -6.59 -3.15 -0.41
N TRP A 96 -5.43 -2.52 -0.67
CA TRP A 96 -4.48 -2.15 0.37
C TRP A 96 -4.99 -1.01 1.28
N ASN A 97 -6.17 -0.47 1.01
CA ASN A 97 -6.84 0.49 1.89
C ASN A 97 -7.26 -0.14 3.22
N TYR A 98 -7.55 -1.45 3.20
CA TYR A 98 -8.03 -2.21 4.35
C TYR A 98 -6.90 -2.80 5.22
N ALA A 99 -5.64 -2.70 4.76
CA ALA A 99 -4.50 -3.23 5.49
C ALA A 99 -4.17 -2.35 6.73
N GLN A 100 -4.28 -2.94 7.94
CA GLN A 100 -4.02 -2.26 9.20
C GLN A 100 -2.80 -2.79 9.96
N ALA A 101 -2.35 -4.03 9.71
CA ALA A 101 -1.22 -4.59 10.44
C ALA A 101 0.09 -3.85 10.14
N LEU A 102 0.31 -3.53 8.86
CA LEU A 102 1.53 -2.91 8.37
C LEU A 102 1.81 -1.50 8.94
N PRO A 103 0.87 -0.52 8.91
CA PRO A 103 1.09 0.80 9.51
C PRO A 103 1.36 0.74 11.01
N LEU A 104 0.80 -0.24 11.73
CA LEU A 104 0.92 -0.33 13.19
C LEU A 104 2.15 -1.10 13.67
N LEU A 105 2.57 -2.12 12.92
CA LEU A 105 3.73 -2.96 13.29
C LEU A 105 5.01 -2.54 12.58
N PHE A 106 4.92 -2.00 11.36
CA PHE A 106 6.05 -1.63 10.52
C PHE A 106 5.82 -0.27 9.81
N PRO A 107 5.59 0.82 10.56
CA PRO A 107 5.23 2.14 10.00
C PRO A 107 6.27 2.67 9.00
N ASP A 108 7.57 2.47 9.26
CA ASP A 108 8.63 2.87 8.33
C ASP A 108 8.50 2.17 6.97
N LEU A 109 8.09 0.90 6.97
CA LEU A 109 7.89 0.12 5.75
C LEU A 109 6.60 0.53 5.04
N GLU A 110 5.52 0.80 5.78
CA GLU A 110 4.26 1.32 5.23
C GLU A 110 4.47 2.64 4.49
N ARG A 111 5.25 3.57 5.05
CA ARG A 111 5.52 4.85 4.40
C ARG A 111 6.14 4.70 3.02
N THR A 112 7.04 3.74 2.83
CA THR A 112 7.73 3.57 1.53
C THR A 112 6.76 3.29 0.38
N ILE A 113 5.69 2.54 0.63
CA ILE A 113 4.68 2.28 -0.40
C ILE A 113 3.80 3.50 -0.66
N ARG A 114 3.48 4.28 0.38
CA ARG A 114 2.73 5.55 0.24
C ARG A 114 3.52 6.59 -0.56
N GLU A 115 4.80 6.74 -0.25
CA GLU A 115 5.74 7.60 -0.99
C GLU A 115 5.83 7.19 -2.46
N SER A 116 5.91 5.89 -2.73
CA SER A 116 5.95 5.37 -4.10
C SER A 116 4.63 5.57 -4.84
N GLN A 117 3.48 5.38 -4.17
CA GLN A 117 2.18 5.68 -4.75
C GLN A 117 2.04 7.18 -5.10
N ALA A 118 2.44 8.08 -4.20
CA ALA A 118 2.36 9.52 -4.46
C ALA A 118 3.34 9.93 -5.58
N LYS A 119 4.54 9.36 -5.59
CA LYS A 119 5.57 9.69 -6.57
C LYS A 119 5.26 9.12 -7.95
N TYR A 120 4.67 7.92 -8.05
CA TYR A 120 4.56 7.22 -9.33
C TYR A 120 3.12 6.93 -9.78
N GLY A 121 2.14 6.95 -8.88
CA GLY A 121 0.75 6.59 -9.15
C GLY A 121 -0.14 7.73 -9.67
N ILE A 122 0.32 8.99 -9.62
CA ILE A 122 -0.45 10.16 -10.06
C ILE A 122 -0.04 10.53 -11.49
N ASP A 123 -1.02 10.67 -12.38
CA ASP A 123 -0.81 11.04 -13.79
C ASP A 123 -0.71 12.56 -14.00
N GLU A 124 -0.45 12.97 -15.24
CA GLU A 124 -0.31 14.37 -15.65
C GLU A 124 -1.57 15.24 -15.47
N ASN A 125 -2.74 14.62 -15.26
CA ASN A 125 -4.00 15.29 -15.01
C ASN A 125 -4.37 15.35 -13.53
N GLY A 126 -3.57 14.73 -12.66
CA GLY A 126 -3.83 14.59 -11.23
C GLY A 126 -4.60 13.33 -10.85
N GLY A 127 -4.93 12.46 -11.81
CA GLY A 127 -5.62 11.20 -11.51
C GLY A 127 -4.70 10.24 -10.76
N TRP A 128 -5.14 9.72 -9.60
CA TRP A 128 -4.37 8.73 -8.85
C TRP A 128 -4.79 7.31 -9.24
N HIS A 129 -3.94 6.63 -9.99
CA HIS A 129 -4.21 5.30 -10.54
C HIS A 129 -4.08 4.25 -9.45
N PHE A 130 -5.05 3.34 -9.36
CA PHE A 130 -5.15 2.38 -8.27
C PHE A 130 -4.10 1.26 -8.32
N ARG A 131 -3.18 1.23 -9.29
CA ARG A 131 -2.15 0.20 -9.43
C ARG A 131 -0.76 0.83 -9.49
N LEU A 132 0.11 0.46 -8.54
CA LEU A 132 1.54 0.80 -8.60
C LEU A 132 2.31 -0.27 -9.36
N LYS A 133 2.98 0.12 -10.46
CA LYS A 133 3.74 -0.80 -11.32
C LYS A 133 5.08 -1.22 -10.71
N LEU A 134 5.57 -2.35 -11.20
CA LEU A 134 6.99 -2.70 -11.13
C LEU A 134 7.64 -2.68 -12.52
N PRO A 135 8.94 -2.38 -12.60
CA PRO A 135 9.79 -1.82 -11.55
C PRO A 135 9.31 -0.45 -11.07
N LEU A 136 9.67 -0.12 -9.83
CA LEU A 136 9.41 1.21 -9.29
C LEU A 136 10.07 2.28 -10.17
N GLY A 137 9.40 3.42 -10.34
CA GLY A 137 9.81 4.48 -11.26
C GLY A 137 8.92 4.62 -12.49
N ILE A 138 8.17 3.58 -12.87
CA ILE A 138 7.20 3.68 -13.95
C ILE A 138 6.03 4.56 -13.50
N LYS A 139 5.90 5.74 -14.13
CA LYS A 139 4.82 6.69 -13.89
C LYS A 139 3.49 6.17 -14.43
N ALA A 140 2.42 6.45 -13.69
CA ALA A 140 1.06 6.33 -14.15
C ALA A 140 0.83 7.21 -15.38
N LYS A 141 -0.10 6.78 -16.23
CA LYS A 141 -0.47 7.44 -17.47
C LYS A 141 -1.97 7.31 -17.64
N THR A 142 -2.58 8.31 -18.26
CA THR A 142 -4.01 8.38 -18.52
C THR A 142 -4.58 7.19 -19.31
N ASP A 143 -3.75 6.45 -20.04
CA ASP A 143 -4.13 5.29 -20.86
C ASP A 143 -4.09 3.94 -20.13
N TRP A 144 -3.69 3.88 -18.85
CA TRP A 144 -3.52 2.62 -18.13
C TRP A 144 -4.17 2.63 -16.75
N LYS A 145 -5.23 1.84 -16.56
CA LYS A 145 -5.91 1.60 -15.28
C LYS A 145 -6.35 2.87 -14.54
N ARG A 146 -7.48 3.43 -14.99
CA ARG A 146 -8.16 4.63 -14.48
C ARG A 146 -8.10 4.84 -12.96
N PRO A 147 -8.07 6.09 -12.46
CA PRO A 147 -8.27 6.37 -11.04
C PRO A 147 -9.56 5.77 -10.48
N CYS A 148 -9.54 5.41 -9.19
CA CYS A 148 -10.72 4.95 -8.46
C CYS A 148 -10.93 5.84 -7.23
N VAL A 149 -12.18 6.07 -6.85
CA VAL A 149 -12.54 7.08 -5.84
C VAL A 149 -12.04 6.64 -4.47
N ASP A 150 -12.39 5.42 -4.06
CA ASP A 150 -11.98 4.84 -2.78
C ASP A 150 -10.47 4.66 -2.64
N GLY A 151 -9.77 4.31 -3.72
CA GLY A 151 -8.32 4.18 -3.73
C GLY A 151 -7.64 5.54 -3.62
N SER A 152 -8.07 6.53 -4.40
CA SER A 152 -7.48 7.87 -4.40
C SER A 152 -7.64 8.55 -3.04
N PHE A 153 -8.89 8.62 -2.53
CA PHE A 153 -9.14 9.19 -1.21
C PHE A 153 -8.66 8.30 -0.08
N GLY A 154 -8.64 6.98 -0.27
CA GLY A 154 -8.04 6.03 0.65
C GLY A 154 -6.54 6.25 0.83
N GLU A 155 -5.77 6.49 -0.24
CA GLU A 155 -4.34 6.85 -0.12
C GLU A 155 -4.14 8.17 0.64
N ILE A 156 -4.99 9.18 0.40
CA ILE A 156 -4.96 10.44 1.15
C ILE A 156 -5.20 10.18 2.66
N MET A 157 -6.22 9.38 2.98
CA MET A 157 -6.53 9.00 4.36
C MET A 157 -5.41 8.18 5.01
N LYS A 158 -4.76 7.28 4.26
CA LYS A 158 -3.61 6.52 4.74
C LYS A 158 -2.39 7.42 4.99
N ILE A 159 -2.08 8.38 4.12
CA ILE A 159 -1.01 9.36 4.36
C ILE A 159 -1.29 10.16 5.63
N TYR A 160 -2.52 10.59 5.82
CA TYR A 160 -2.92 11.25 7.07
C TYR A 160 -2.77 10.33 8.29
N ARG A 161 -3.14 9.05 8.17
CA ARG A 161 -2.94 8.04 9.22
C ARG A 161 -1.45 7.89 9.56
N GLU A 162 -0.55 7.81 8.58
CA GLU A 162 0.89 7.70 8.83
C GLU A 162 1.43 8.91 9.59
N TRP A 163 0.98 10.12 9.24
CA TRP A 163 1.29 11.32 10.01
C TRP A 163 0.71 11.26 11.43
N LYS A 164 -0.53 10.79 11.60
CA LYS A 164 -1.17 10.65 12.92
C LYS A 164 -0.45 9.65 13.83
N ILE A 165 0.04 8.54 13.28
CA ILE A 165 0.78 7.50 14.03
C ILE A 165 2.14 8.03 14.48
N SER A 166 2.80 8.82 13.63
CA SER A 166 4.21 9.19 13.83
C SER A 166 4.46 10.59 14.38
N GLY A 167 3.54 11.53 14.16
CA GLY A 167 3.72 12.96 14.40
C GLY A 167 4.69 13.67 13.43
N ASP A 168 5.15 13.01 12.38
CA ASP A 168 6.21 13.49 11.51
C ASP A 168 5.71 14.51 10.46
N THR A 169 5.65 15.76 10.89
CA THR A 169 5.18 16.87 10.05
C THR A 169 6.16 17.22 8.93
N VAL A 170 7.46 16.95 9.12
CA VAL A 170 8.48 17.17 8.09
C VAL A 170 8.24 16.20 6.93
N TRP A 171 8.00 14.93 7.23
CA TRP A 171 7.64 13.93 6.23
C TRP A 171 6.36 14.32 5.48
N LEU A 172 5.29 14.68 6.18
CA LEU A 172 4.02 15.08 5.57
C LEU A 172 4.21 16.27 4.61
N ASN A 173 4.96 17.29 5.02
CA ASN A 173 5.24 18.45 4.19
C ASN A 173 6.06 18.10 2.94
N SER A 174 6.89 17.06 3.00
CA SER A 174 7.69 16.63 1.84
C SER A 174 6.87 15.90 0.77
N ILE A 175 5.84 15.14 1.18
CA ILE A 175 4.99 14.36 0.26
C ILE A 175 3.75 15.13 -0.21
N TRP A 176 3.22 16.05 0.60
CA TRP A 176 1.96 16.75 0.34
C TRP A 176 1.89 17.47 -1.03
N PRO A 177 2.96 18.14 -1.52
CA PRO A 177 2.93 18.78 -2.83
C PRO A 177 2.65 17.80 -3.99
N LEU A 178 3.00 16.52 -3.83
CA LEU A 178 2.72 15.47 -4.82
C LEU A 178 1.25 15.00 -4.77
N VAL A 179 0.66 15.00 -3.57
CA VAL A 179 -0.67 14.43 -3.29
C VAL A 179 -1.79 15.42 -3.56
N LYS A 180 -1.56 16.71 -3.29
CA LYS A 180 -2.58 17.76 -3.42
C LYS A 180 -3.33 17.74 -4.78
N PRO A 181 -2.67 17.56 -5.94
CA PRO A 181 -3.37 17.47 -7.22
C PRO A 181 -4.40 16.35 -7.32
N ALA A 182 -4.22 15.24 -6.58
CA ALA A 182 -5.16 14.12 -6.58
C ALA A 182 -6.49 14.44 -5.89
N ILE A 183 -6.50 15.39 -4.96
CA ILE A 183 -7.75 15.93 -4.37
C ILE A 183 -8.46 16.80 -5.41
N GLU A 184 -7.70 17.70 -6.05
CA GLU A 184 -8.24 18.63 -7.04
C GLU A 184 -8.77 17.91 -8.29
N PHE A 185 -8.32 16.69 -8.54
CA PHE A 185 -8.81 15.82 -9.61
C PHE A 185 -10.31 15.54 -9.52
N ALA A 186 -10.91 15.54 -8.32
CA ALA A 186 -12.34 15.28 -8.15
C ALA A 186 -13.21 16.27 -8.95
N TRP A 187 -12.83 17.54 -8.99
CA TRP A 187 -13.53 18.60 -9.72
C TRP A 187 -12.78 19.08 -10.97
N SER A 188 -11.73 18.37 -11.37
CA SER A 188 -10.97 18.73 -12.55
C SER A 188 -11.80 18.47 -13.82
N PRO A 189 -11.86 19.41 -14.78
CA PRO A 189 -12.48 19.14 -16.08
C PRO A 189 -11.73 18.05 -16.86
N LYS A 190 -10.51 17.69 -16.45
CA LYS A 190 -9.72 16.59 -17.02
C LYS A 190 -10.06 15.23 -16.43
N ASN A 191 -10.89 15.17 -15.39
CA ASN A 191 -11.38 13.91 -14.85
C ASN A 191 -12.54 13.39 -15.72
N PRO A 192 -12.34 12.32 -16.50
CA PRO A 192 -13.38 11.79 -17.39
C PRO A 192 -14.59 11.24 -16.63
N ASP A 193 -14.41 10.91 -15.36
CA ASP A 193 -15.44 10.32 -14.51
C ASP A 193 -16.27 11.37 -13.77
N ARG A 194 -15.87 12.65 -13.85
CA ARG A 194 -16.63 13.81 -13.37
C ARG A 194 -17.12 13.63 -11.94
N TRP A 195 -16.21 13.31 -11.01
CA TRP A 195 -16.56 12.96 -9.63
C TRP A 195 -17.37 14.05 -8.92
N ASP A 196 -16.92 15.31 -8.92
CA ASP A 196 -17.63 16.46 -8.35
C ASP A 196 -17.34 17.76 -9.12
N PRO A 197 -17.79 17.89 -10.38
CA PRO A 197 -17.41 19.02 -11.25
C PRO A 197 -17.89 20.38 -10.71
N GLU A 198 -19.00 20.39 -9.97
CA GLU A 198 -19.58 21.59 -9.38
C GLU A 198 -19.00 21.93 -7.99
N ARG A 199 -18.03 21.14 -7.48
CA ARG A 199 -17.38 21.34 -6.18
C ARG A 199 -18.37 21.41 -5.02
N THR A 200 -19.39 20.56 -5.07
CA THR A 200 -20.42 20.45 -4.04
C THR A 200 -19.90 19.81 -2.75
N GLY A 201 -18.76 19.12 -2.83
CA GLY A 201 -18.25 18.25 -1.77
C GLY A 201 -18.87 16.85 -1.79
N ILE A 202 -19.72 16.55 -2.77
CA ILE A 202 -20.40 15.26 -2.93
C ILE A 202 -19.96 14.62 -4.24
N ILE A 203 -19.34 13.46 -4.13
CA ILE A 203 -18.98 12.66 -5.30
C ILE A 203 -20.26 12.06 -5.90
N SER A 204 -20.53 12.36 -7.17
CA SER A 204 -21.76 11.98 -7.87
C SER A 204 -21.54 11.43 -9.28
N GLY A 205 -20.36 11.67 -9.86
CA GLY A 205 -19.96 11.09 -11.14
C GLY A 205 -19.80 9.58 -11.13
N ARG A 206 -19.10 9.05 -12.13
CA ARG A 206 -18.77 7.63 -12.22
C ARG A 206 -17.72 7.28 -11.16
N GLN A 207 -18.00 6.29 -10.33
CA GLN A 207 -17.15 5.94 -9.21
C GLN A 207 -16.70 4.49 -9.36
N HIS A 208 -15.49 4.28 -9.89
CA HIS A 208 -14.85 2.96 -9.83
C HIS A 208 -14.36 2.71 -8.40
N HIS A 209 -14.50 1.48 -7.91
CA HIS A 209 -14.19 1.13 -6.52
C HIS A 209 -13.87 -0.35 -6.32
N THR A 210 -13.53 -0.75 -5.08
CA THR A 210 -13.02 -2.08 -4.71
C THR A 210 -13.94 -3.28 -4.98
N LEU A 211 -15.21 -3.06 -5.35
CA LEU A 211 -16.11 -4.16 -5.74
C LEU A 211 -16.13 -4.36 -7.27
N ASP A 212 -15.16 -3.77 -7.98
CA ASP A 212 -14.99 -3.88 -9.43
C ASP A 212 -16.22 -3.49 -10.25
N MET A 213 -16.95 -2.47 -9.76
CA MET A 213 -18.13 -1.91 -10.40
C MET A 213 -18.08 -0.38 -10.41
N GLU A 214 -19.02 0.21 -11.15
CA GLU A 214 -19.20 1.65 -11.23
C GLU A 214 -20.46 2.07 -10.47
N LEU A 215 -20.30 2.94 -9.47
CA LEU A 215 -21.42 3.63 -8.83
C LEU A 215 -21.62 5.02 -9.42
N PHE A 216 -22.85 5.52 -9.31
CA PHE A 216 -23.26 6.84 -9.78
C PHE A 216 -24.18 7.47 -8.74
N GLY A 217 -24.13 8.80 -8.64
CA GLY A 217 -24.82 9.54 -7.59
C GLY A 217 -24.14 9.43 -6.23
N ALA A 218 -24.73 10.06 -5.22
CA ALA A 218 -24.16 10.06 -3.88
C ALA A 218 -24.14 8.64 -3.28
N SER A 219 -22.99 8.24 -2.76
CA SER A 219 -22.79 6.97 -2.04
C SER A 219 -22.44 7.28 -0.59
N GLY A 220 -23.06 6.58 0.37
CA GLY A 220 -22.68 6.71 1.78
C GLY A 220 -21.42 5.94 2.17
N TRP A 221 -20.91 5.10 1.26
CA TRP A 221 -19.73 4.27 1.48
C TRP A 221 -18.46 4.86 0.84
N LEU A 222 -18.60 5.65 -0.23
CA LEU A 222 -17.49 6.26 -0.99
C LEU A 222 -17.24 7.72 -0.61
#